data_AF-A0A962FFW6-F1
#
_entry.id   AF-A0A962FFW6-F1
#
_cell.length_a   1.000
_cell.length_b   1.000
_cell.length_c   1.000
_cell.angle_alpha   90.00
_cell.angle_beta   90.00
_cell.angle_gamma   90.00
#
_symmetry.space_group_name_H-M   'P 1'
#
loop_
_entity.id
_entity.type
_entity.pdbx_description
1 polymer ?
#
loop_
_entity_poly.entity_id
_entity_poly.type
_entity_poly.pdbx_seq_one_letter_code
_entity_poly.pdbx_strand_id
1 'polypeptide(L)'
;RVIEACGFAGANATIAAYRDAGHDIIPRRGPLAALTVPGAVGGWAMALELARSLGGRLSARTLLHDAIEKARGYRQSKSEARYKHRESATLYAAPGFAQNYFVDGKIPAASEARRNERLGDTLAHLAEAGFEDFYRGDVGR
;
A
#
# COMPACT_ATOMS: atom_id res chain seq x y z
N ARG A 1 -22.55 -1.90 12.22
CA ARG A 1 -21.19 -2.28 12.68
C ARG A 1 -20.21 -1.35 11.99
N VAL A 2 -19.21 -0.84 12.70
CA VAL A 2 -18.15 0.04 12.15
C VAL A 2 -16.82 -0.68 12.34
N ILE A 3 -15.92 -0.58 11.36
CA ILE A 3 -14.56 -1.10 11.44
C ILE A 3 -13.63 0.10 11.36
N GLU A 4 -12.91 0.36 12.45
CA GLU A 4 -11.82 1.35 12.47
C GLU A 4 -10.51 0.64 12.13
N ALA A 5 -10.05 0.83 10.90
CA ALA A 5 -8.85 0.19 10.35
C ALA A 5 -7.70 1.21 10.17
N CYS A 6 -7.58 2.13 11.13
CA CYS A 6 -6.52 3.13 11.20
C CYS A 6 -5.36 2.55 12.03
N GLY A 7 -4.17 2.43 11.44
CA GLY A 7 -3.03 1.88 12.17
C GLY A 7 -2.36 2.90 13.10
N PHE A 8 -1.74 2.37 14.15
CA PHE A 8 -1.04 3.16 15.17
C PHE A 8 0.33 3.60 14.69
N ALA A 9 0.92 4.58 15.38
CA ALA A 9 2.34 4.90 15.22
C ALA A 9 3.20 3.68 15.60
N GLY A 10 4.30 3.47 14.88
CA GLY A 10 5.28 2.45 15.21
C GLY A 10 5.91 2.70 16.58
N ALA A 11 6.28 1.64 17.29
CA ALA A 11 6.81 1.71 18.65
C ALA A 11 8.04 2.65 18.80
N ASN A 12 8.82 2.83 17.72
CA ASN A 12 10.01 3.68 17.71
C ASN A 12 9.73 5.13 17.28
N ALA A 13 8.51 5.48 16.91
CA ALA A 13 8.12 6.83 16.51
C ALA A 13 7.88 7.74 17.73
N THR A 14 8.91 7.91 18.56
CA THR A 14 8.86 8.71 19.79
C THR A 14 9.30 10.16 19.53
N ILE A 15 8.84 11.11 20.35
CA ILE A 15 9.27 12.51 20.26
C ILE A 15 10.81 12.62 20.30
N ALA A 16 11.45 11.85 21.19
CA ALA A 16 12.91 11.81 21.31
C ALA A 16 13.58 11.37 20.00
N ALA A 17 13.10 10.28 19.38
CA ALA A 17 13.66 9.80 18.11
C ALA A 17 13.62 10.85 16.99
N TYR A 18 12.56 11.67 16.92
CA TYR A 18 12.50 12.77 15.97
C TYR A 18 13.45 13.93 16.32
N ARG A 19 13.53 14.31 17.60
CA ARG A 19 14.44 15.38 18.06
C ARG A 19 15.91 15.00 17.86
N ASP A 20 16.27 13.76 18.18
CA ASP A 20 17.63 13.23 17.97
C ASP A 20 18.00 13.17 16.48
N ALA A 21 17.01 12.96 15.62
CA ALA A 21 17.16 13.06 14.16
C ALA A 21 17.14 14.51 13.63
N GLY A 22 17.10 15.52 14.50
CA GLY A 22 17.11 16.95 14.12
C GLY A 22 15.77 17.50 13.64
N HIS A 23 14.65 16.85 13.99
CA HIS A 23 13.31 17.25 13.58
C HIS A 23 12.48 17.82 14.74
N ASP A 24 12.09 19.09 14.62
CA ASP A 24 11.11 19.72 15.53
C ASP A 24 9.66 19.43 15.14
N ILE A 25 9.44 19.07 13.87
CA ILE A 25 8.16 18.65 13.29
C ILE A 25 8.39 17.37 12.48
N ILE A 26 7.38 16.49 12.44
CA ILE A 26 7.45 15.28 11.61
C ILE A 26 7.63 15.70 10.14
N PRO A 27 8.64 15.17 9.42
CA PRO A 27 8.85 15.50 8.02
C PRO A 27 7.67 15.04 7.16
N ARG A 28 7.43 15.72 6.05
CA ARG A 28 6.28 15.43 5.16
C ARG A 28 6.50 14.23 4.25
N ARG A 29 7.76 13.84 4.03
CA ARG A 29 8.21 12.76 3.13
C ARG A 29 9.42 12.04 3.72
N GLY A 30 9.76 10.90 3.12
CA GLY A 30 10.86 10.06 3.55
C GLY A 30 10.44 9.05 4.63
N PRO A 31 11.39 8.20 5.07
CA PRO A 31 11.09 7.09 5.97
C PRO A 31 10.49 7.54 7.31
N LEU A 32 10.96 8.66 7.86
CA LEU A 32 10.43 9.22 9.12
C LEU A 32 9.01 9.79 8.99
N ALA A 33 8.50 10.00 7.77
CA ALA A 33 7.10 10.37 7.53
C ALA A 33 6.16 9.16 7.48
N ALA A 34 6.70 7.96 7.19
CA ALA A 34 5.96 6.71 7.11
C ALA A 34 5.91 6.00 8.47
N LEU A 35 5.46 6.71 9.51
CA LEU A 35 5.56 6.27 10.90
C LEU A 35 4.38 5.43 11.41
N THR A 36 3.29 5.30 10.65
CA THR A 36 2.10 4.56 11.07
C THR A 36 1.99 3.23 10.35
N VAL A 37 1.46 2.23 11.06
CA VAL A 37 1.18 0.91 10.50
C VAL A 37 0.06 1.02 9.45
N PRO A 38 0.17 0.40 8.26
CA PRO A 38 -0.94 0.37 7.30
C PRO A 38 -2.10 -0.49 7.83
N GLY A 39 -3.26 0.09 8.10
CA GLY A 39 -4.39 -0.62 8.74
C GLY A 39 -5.41 -1.26 7.78
N ALA A 40 -5.40 -0.90 6.50
CA ALA A 40 -6.44 -1.29 5.54
C ALA A 40 -6.62 -2.82 5.42
N VAL A 41 -5.52 -3.58 5.37
CA VAL A 41 -5.56 -5.05 5.22
C VAL A 41 -6.17 -5.73 6.45
N GLY A 42 -5.87 -5.24 7.66
CA GLY A 42 -6.52 -5.71 8.89
C GLY A 42 -8.02 -5.38 8.89
N GLY A 43 -8.40 -4.24 8.31
CA GLY A 43 -9.79 -3.91 8.00
C GLY A 43 -10.46 -4.94 7.09
N TRP A 44 -9.77 -5.41 6.04
CA TRP A 44 -10.29 -6.45 5.15
C TRP A 44 -10.45 -7.79 5.85
N ALA A 45 -9.52 -8.16 6.74
CA ALA A 45 -9.62 -9.36 7.57
C ALA A 45 -10.89 -9.33 8.44
N MET A 46 -11.06 -8.26 9.22
CA MET A 46 -12.25 -8.06 10.07
C MET A 46 -13.55 -8.04 9.26
N ALA A 47 -13.56 -7.37 8.10
CA ALA A 47 -14.72 -7.31 7.23
C ALA A 47 -15.07 -8.68 6.63
N LEU A 48 -14.07 -9.49 6.27
CA LEU A 48 -14.26 -10.83 5.73
C LEU A 48 -14.82 -11.78 6.79
N GLU A 49 -14.33 -11.72 8.03
CA GLU A 49 -14.88 -12.49 9.16
C GLU A 49 -16.33 -12.10 9.45
N LEU A 50 -16.61 -10.81 9.48
CA LEU A 50 -17.96 -10.29 9.63
C LEU A 50 -18.86 -10.80 8.49
N ALA A 51 -18.43 -10.70 7.24
CA ALA A 51 -19.19 -11.17 6.09
C ALA A 51 -19.51 -12.67 6.20
N ARG A 52 -18.55 -13.50 6.64
CA ARG A 52 -18.77 -14.94 6.88
C ARG A 52 -19.85 -15.19 7.94
N SER A 53 -19.83 -14.45 9.04
CA SER A 53 -20.87 -14.54 10.10
C SER A 53 -22.28 -14.20 9.59
N LEU A 54 -22.38 -13.44 8.49
CA LEU A 54 -23.61 -13.03 7.84
C LEU A 54 -23.98 -13.92 6.65
N GLY A 55 -23.27 -15.04 6.43
CA GLY A 55 -23.53 -16.00 5.36
C GLY A 55 -22.79 -15.73 4.04
N GLY A 56 -21.83 -14.79 4.03
CA GLY A 56 -20.92 -14.56 2.91
C GLY A 56 -20.00 -15.76 2.67
N ARG A 57 -19.74 -16.09 1.40
CA ARG A 57 -19.05 -17.33 1.00
C ARG A 57 -17.83 -17.12 0.10
N LEU A 58 -17.54 -15.88 -0.29
CA LEU A 58 -16.43 -15.59 -1.18
C LEU A 58 -15.09 -15.72 -0.45
N SER A 59 -14.13 -16.34 -1.13
CA SER A 59 -12.77 -16.49 -0.63
C SER A 59 -11.94 -15.22 -0.86
N ALA A 60 -10.84 -15.04 -0.11
CA ALA A 60 -9.90 -13.95 -0.33
C ALA A 60 -9.34 -13.96 -1.78
N ARG A 61 -9.01 -15.16 -2.29
CA ARG A 61 -8.65 -15.37 -3.71
C ARG A 61 -9.68 -14.80 -4.66
N THR A 62 -10.96 -15.13 -4.48
CA THR A 62 -12.03 -14.62 -5.35
C THR A 62 -12.15 -13.10 -5.26
N LEU A 63 -12.04 -12.54 -4.05
CA LEU A 63 -12.16 -11.10 -3.82
C LEU A 63 -10.98 -10.30 -4.37
N LEU A 64 -9.78 -10.87 -4.37
CA LEU A 64 -8.56 -10.20 -4.85
C LEU A 64 -8.24 -10.44 -6.32
N HIS A 65 -8.88 -11.41 -6.98
CA HIS A 65 -8.62 -11.81 -8.36
C HIS A 65 -8.43 -10.62 -9.31
N ASP A 66 -9.42 -9.73 -9.39
CA ASP A 66 -9.37 -8.60 -10.32
C ASP A 66 -8.28 -7.58 -9.97
N ALA A 67 -7.95 -7.43 -8.69
CA ALA A 67 -6.90 -6.54 -8.24
C ALA A 67 -5.51 -7.09 -8.63
N ILE A 68 -5.32 -8.41 -8.52
CA ILE A 68 -4.12 -9.11 -8.95
C ILE A 68 -3.94 -8.94 -10.46
N GLU A 69 -4.97 -9.24 -11.26
CA GLU A 69 -4.91 -9.11 -12.72
C GLU A 69 -4.61 -7.67 -13.16
N LYS A 70 -5.27 -6.68 -12.56
CA LYS A 70 -5.01 -5.26 -12.86
C LYS A 70 -3.61 -4.83 -12.45
N ALA A 71 -3.05 -5.38 -11.37
CA ALA A 71 -1.67 -5.09 -10.99
C ALA A 71 -0.67 -5.61 -12.05
N ARG A 72 -0.99 -6.70 -12.75
CA ARG A 72 -0.17 -7.21 -13.87
C ARG A 72 -0.33 -6.39 -15.15
N GLY A 73 -1.41 -5.62 -15.29
CA GLY A 73 -1.60 -4.77 -16.45
C GLY A 73 -2.85 -3.91 -16.38
N TYR A 74 -2.68 -2.59 -16.55
CA TYR A 74 -3.79 -1.66 -16.76
C TYR A 74 -3.37 -0.47 -17.62
N ARG A 75 -4.35 0.35 -18.02
CA ARG A 75 -4.13 1.61 -18.75
C ARG A 75 -4.15 2.78 -17.78
N GLN A 76 -3.09 3.59 -17.78
CA GLN A 76 -3.00 4.80 -16.97
C GLN A 76 -4.23 5.68 -17.18
N SER A 77 -4.96 5.99 -16.11
CA SER A 77 -6.14 6.85 -16.22
C SER A 77 -5.74 8.33 -16.44
N LYS A 78 -6.65 9.12 -17.03
CA LYS A 78 -6.43 10.56 -17.22
C LYS A 78 -6.30 11.31 -15.88
N SER A 79 -6.98 10.88 -14.82
CA SER A 79 -6.87 11.50 -13.50
C SER A 79 -5.50 11.24 -12.87
N GLU A 80 -5.02 10.00 -12.95
CA GLU A 80 -3.71 9.60 -12.44
C GLU A 80 -2.58 10.33 -13.18
N ALA A 81 -2.62 10.36 -14.52
CA ALA A 81 -1.62 11.07 -15.33
C ALA A 81 -1.59 12.59 -15.12
N ARG A 82 -2.72 13.21 -14.72
CA ARG A 82 -2.79 14.65 -14.43
C ARG A 82 -2.32 15.00 -13.02
N TYR A 83 -2.17 14.01 -12.13
CA TYR A 83 -1.81 14.27 -10.75
C TYR A 83 -0.36 14.73 -10.65
N LYS A 84 -0.15 15.95 -10.16
CA LYS A 84 1.18 16.49 -9.87
C LYS A 84 1.51 16.25 -8.41
N HIS A 85 2.48 15.39 -8.15
CA HIS A 85 2.94 15.12 -6.79
C HIS A 85 3.59 16.36 -6.18
N ARG A 86 3.12 16.78 -5.01
CA ARG A 86 3.85 17.74 -4.17
C ARG A 86 5.13 17.09 -3.68
N GLU A 87 6.24 17.83 -3.71
CA GLU A 87 7.58 17.33 -3.35
C GLU A 87 7.99 16.12 -4.21
N SER A 88 7.68 16.19 -5.51
CA SER A 88 7.95 15.13 -6.48
C SER A 88 9.41 14.68 -6.48
N ALA A 89 10.37 15.59 -6.35
CA ALA A 89 11.79 15.24 -6.27
C ALA A 89 12.08 14.26 -5.12
N THR A 90 11.63 14.56 -3.91
CA THR A 90 11.79 13.69 -2.74
C THR A 90 11.03 12.38 -2.89
N LEU A 91 9.82 12.42 -3.45
CA LEU A 91 9.02 11.22 -3.72
C LEU A 91 9.71 10.29 -4.73
N TYR A 92 10.22 10.84 -5.83
CA TYR A 92 10.83 10.07 -6.91
C TYR A 92 12.19 9.50 -6.52
N ALA A 93 12.90 10.20 -5.61
CA ALA A 93 14.12 9.71 -4.99
C ALA A 93 13.88 8.66 -3.89
N ALA A 94 12.62 8.44 -3.47
CA ALA A 94 12.32 7.46 -2.44
C ALA A 94 12.71 6.04 -2.91
N PRO A 95 13.25 5.19 -2.01
CA PRO A 95 13.64 3.84 -2.36
C PRO A 95 12.51 3.06 -3.04
N GLY A 96 12.78 2.48 -4.20
CA GLY A 96 11.79 1.70 -4.96
C GLY A 96 10.78 2.50 -5.77
N PHE A 97 10.64 3.83 -5.59
CA PHE A 97 9.57 4.57 -6.26
C PHE A 97 9.71 4.58 -7.77
N ALA A 98 10.82 5.09 -8.32
CA ALA A 98 11.03 5.14 -9.77
C ALA A 98 11.01 3.73 -10.39
N GLN A 99 11.57 2.73 -9.70
CA GLN A 99 11.62 1.33 -10.17
C GLN A 99 10.23 0.72 -10.31
N ASN A 100 9.30 1.04 -9.39
CA ASN A 100 7.95 0.52 -9.41
C ASN A 100 6.99 1.35 -10.26
N TYR A 101 7.26 2.66 -10.42
CA TYR A 101 6.29 3.58 -11.00
C TYR A 101 6.74 4.27 -12.30
N PHE A 102 7.99 4.20 -12.71
CA PHE A 102 8.44 4.78 -13.98
C PHE A 102 8.56 3.68 -15.03
N VAL A 103 8.29 4.05 -16.28
CA VAL A 103 8.52 3.22 -17.47
C VAL A 103 9.60 3.94 -18.29
N ASP A 104 10.70 3.25 -18.57
CA ASP A 104 11.88 3.81 -19.26
C ASP A 104 12.37 5.15 -18.63
N GLY A 105 12.35 5.22 -17.30
CA GLY A 105 12.78 6.38 -16.53
C GLY A 105 11.80 7.56 -16.52
N LYS A 106 10.59 7.39 -17.05
CA LYS A 106 9.56 8.45 -17.12
C LYS A 106 8.26 8.02 -16.47
N ILE A 107 7.48 9.01 -16.04
CA ILE A 107 6.10 8.77 -15.60
C ILE A 107 5.25 8.47 -16.83
N PRO A 108 4.50 7.36 -16.85
CA PRO A 108 3.64 7.02 -17.97
C PRO A 108 2.57 8.09 -18.25
N ALA A 109 2.36 8.38 -19.53
CA ALA A 109 1.28 9.27 -19.97
C ALA A 109 -0.09 8.58 -19.84
N ALA A 110 -1.17 9.36 -19.95
CA ALA A 110 -2.52 8.80 -19.97
C ALA A 110 -2.67 7.77 -21.11
N SER A 111 -3.40 6.69 -20.83
CA SER A 111 -3.60 5.54 -21.74
C SER A 111 -2.35 4.68 -22.02
N GLU A 112 -1.18 5.03 -21.50
CA GLU A 112 -0.03 4.13 -21.56
C GLU A 112 -0.23 2.91 -20.66
N ALA A 113 0.41 1.81 -21.04
CA ALA A 113 0.35 0.58 -20.27
C ALA A 113 1.17 0.73 -18.98
N ARG A 114 0.60 0.26 -17.88
CA ARG A 114 1.26 0.18 -16.58
C ARG A 114 1.20 -1.22 -16.02
N ARG A 115 2.22 -1.55 -15.23
CA ARG A 115 2.31 -2.78 -14.45
C ARG A 115 2.88 -2.46 -13.08
N ASN A 116 2.41 -3.16 -12.07
CA ASN A 116 2.92 -3.13 -10.70
C ASN A 116 3.05 -4.58 -10.23
N GLU A 117 4.02 -5.28 -10.80
CA GLU A 117 4.17 -6.73 -10.64
C GLU A 117 4.36 -7.10 -9.16
N ARG A 118 5.17 -6.36 -8.42
CA ARG A 118 5.38 -6.59 -6.98
C ARG A 118 4.12 -6.47 -6.15
N LEU A 119 3.23 -5.52 -6.49
CA LEU A 119 1.91 -5.43 -5.86
C LEU A 119 1.05 -6.64 -6.21
N GLY A 120 1.08 -7.08 -7.48
CA GLY A 120 0.42 -8.29 -7.92
C GLY A 120 0.90 -9.53 -7.16
N ASP A 121 2.20 -9.66 -6.93
CA ASP A 121 2.80 -10.76 -6.15
C ASP A 121 2.32 -10.72 -4.69
N THR A 122 2.33 -9.54 -4.09
CA THR A 122 1.86 -9.34 -2.71
C THR A 122 0.39 -9.72 -2.56
N LEU A 123 -0.47 -9.24 -3.46
CA LEU A 123 -1.90 -9.57 -3.43
C LEU A 123 -2.17 -11.05 -3.70
N ALA A 124 -1.41 -11.67 -4.62
CA ALA A 124 -1.51 -13.10 -4.87
C ALA A 124 -1.11 -13.92 -3.65
N HIS A 125 -0.04 -13.54 -2.95
CA HIS A 125 0.35 -14.18 -1.69
C HIS A 125 -0.74 -14.07 -0.63
N LEU A 126 -1.26 -12.86 -0.39
CA LEU A 126 -2.33 -12.64 0.60
C LEU A 126 -3.63 -13.38 0.25
N ALA A 127 -3.90 -13.60 -1.03
CA ALA A 127 -5.04 -14.41 -1.49
C ALA A 127 -4.92 -15.88 -1.08
N GLU A 128 -3.70 -16.42 -0.96
CA GLU A 128 -3.42 -17.78 -0.50
C GLU A 128 -3.24 -17.88 1.02
N ALA A 129 -2.32 -17.08 1.56
CA ALA A 129 -1.89 -17.13 2.96
C ALA A 129 -2.91 -16.50 3.92
N GLY A 130 -3.80 -15.65 3.40
CA GLY A 130 -4.76 -14.88 4.18
C GLY A 130 -4.24 -13.50 4.59
N PHE A 131 -5.17 -12.58 4.90
CA PHE A 131 -4.84 -11.17 5.15
C PHE A 131 -3.98 -10.92 6.40
N GLU A 132 -4.00 -11.84 7.37
CA GLU A 132 -3.15 -11.75 8.57
C GLU A 132 -1.65 -11.86 8.26
N ASP A 133 -1.29 -12.47 7.14
CA ASP A 133 0.11 -12.59 6.69
C ASP A 133 0.78 -11.23 6.50
N PHE A 134 0.00 -10.19 6.14
CA PHE A 134 0.48 -8.81 6.02
C PHE A 134 1.10 -8.27 7.30
N TYR A 135 0.70 -8.78 8.48
CA TYR A 135 1.20 -8.33 9.78
C TYR A 135 2.04 -9.38 10.50
N ARG A 136 1.78 -10.66 10.25
CA ARG A 136 2.33 -11.78 11.05
C ARG A 136 2.98 -12.88 10.21
N GLY A 137 2.97 -12.75 8.89
CA GLY A 137 3.49 -13.74 7.95
C GLY A 137 4.62 -13.20 7.10
N ASP A 138 4.76 -13.72 5.89
CA ASP A 138 5.89 -13.43 5.01
C ASP A 138 5.89 -11.98 4.51
N VAL A 139 4.73 -11.38 4.25
CA VAL A 139 4.65 -9.96 3.84
C VAL A 139 4.99 -9.02 4.99
N GLY A 140 4.73 -9.42 6.23
CA GLY A 140 5.02 -8.62 7.43
C GLY A 140 6.48 -8.67 7.91
N ARG A 141 7.34 -9.50 7.29
CA ARG A 141 8.75 -9.68 7.65
C ARG A 141 9.69 -8.98 6.66
#